data_AF-A0A970R494-F1
#
_entry.id   AF-A0A970R494-F1
#
_cell.length_a   1.000
_cell.length_b   1.000
_cell.length_c   1.000
_cell.angle_alpha   90.00
_cell.angle_beta   90.00
_cell.angle_gamma   90.00
#
_symmetry.space_group_name_H-M   'P 1'
#
loop_
_entity.id
_entity.type
_entity.pdbx_description
1 polymer ?
#
loop_
_entity_poly.entity_id
_entity_poly.type
_entity_poly.pdbx_seq_one_letter_code
_entity_poly.pdbx_strand_id
1 'polypeptide(L)'
;MKERLSSFHYNGENLTNETVLIEGIAGNSTHDGSRLLFMPDGKLMMTTGDAQNQSLPQNPGSLSGKVLRINADGTIPADNPTAESYVYSLGHRNAQGLALSADGTILYSSEHGPDTDDEINIIEANRNYGWPDVKGFCDTPEEQQFCEEHNVKEPLINWTPTIAPSDIVVYASNAIPEWQGKILLTLLKNKRLLALTLSPDGQSITHQQEYFTNWWGRLRDIAVGPQGEIYLATNGQSWSNTQPFTHSIIKLTPQNSSSGQNLRATQKPFSLRSISGNLWLDAETSLLDSSWHIYDMAGRAVDSGTITARSMKIPFNSVPGIYFFNVNNTNSGGGAVKFSWRP
;
A
#
# COMPACT_ATOMS: atom_id res chain seq x y z
N MET A 1 2.65 7.89 -23.49
CA MET A 1 1.83 6.78 -22.95
C MET A 1 0.69 7.40 -22.15
N LYS A 2 -0.26 6.60 -21.66
CA LYS A 2 -1.36 7.07 -20.79
C LYS A 2 -1.55 6.08 -19.66
N GLU A 3 -1.75 6.62 -18.46
CA GLU A 3 -2.14 5.85 -17.28
C GLU A 3 -3.67 5.86 -17.15
N ARG A 4 -4.23 4.77 -16.63
CA ARG A 4 -5.65 4.66 -16.28
C ARG A 4 -5.82 3.86 -15.00
N LEU A 5 -6.86 4.20 -14.23
CA LEU A 5 -7.33 3.41 -13.12
C LEU A 5 -8.51 2.55 -13.58
N SER A 6 -8.49 1.26 -13.30
CA SER A 6 -9.55 0.34 -13.69
C SER A 6 -9.89 -0.62 -12.56
N SER A 7 -11.17 -0.90 -12.41
CA SER A 7 -11.70 -1.89 -11.49
C SER A 7 -12.16 -3.13 -12.27
N PHE A 8 -12.00 -4.29 -11.65
CA PHE A 8 -12.39 -5.57 -12.23
C PHE A 8 -13.17 -6.38 -11.21
N HIS A 9 -14.15 -7.16 -11.69
CA HIS A 9 -14.81 -8.18 -10.90
C HIS A 9 -14.03 -9.51 -11.00
N TYR A 10 -13.49 -9.95 -9.87
CA TYR A 10 -12.92 -11.30 -9.77
C TYR A 10 -14.02 -12.31 -9.45
N ASN A 11 -14.28 -13.25 -10.37
CA ASN A 11 -15.32 -14.26 -10.22
C ASN A 11 -14.84 -15.57 -9.56
N GLY A 12 -13.62 -15.58 -9.00
CA GLY A 12 -12.97 -16.77 -8.44
C GLY A 12 -11.99 -17.45 -9.39
N GLU A 13 -12.01 -17.11 -10.68
CA GLU A 13 -11.10 -17.67 -11.68
C GLU A 13 -10.46 -16.56 -12.52
N ASN A 14 -11.28 -15.65 -13.04
CA ASN A 14 -10.88 -14.62 -13.99
C ASN A 14 -11.21 -13.21 -13.48
N LEU A 15 -10.44 -12.23 -13.94
CA LEU A 15 -10.83 -10.83 -13.89
C LEU A 15 -11.78 -10.55 -15.04
N THR A 16 -12.97 -10.07 -14.72
CA THR A 16 -14.08 -9.82 -15.66
C THR A 16 -14.65 -8.42 -15.43
N ASN A 17 -15.47 -7.94 -16.36
CA ASN A 17 -16.20 -6.68 -16.23
C ASN A 17 -15.29 -5.49 -15.87
N GLU A 18 -14.31 -5.19 -16.72
CA GLU A 18 -13.49 -3.99 -16.55
C GLU A 18 -14.39 -2.74 -16.50
N THR A 19 -14.20 -1.93 -15.47
CA THR A 19 -14.76 -0.59 -15.37
C THR A 19 -13.62 0.39 -15.29
N VAL A 20 -13.47 1.24 -16.31
CA VAL A 20 -12.48 2.32 -16.30
C VAL A 20 -13.01 3.40 -15.35
N LEU A 21 -12.25 3.67 -14.28
CA LEU A 21 -12.64 4.65 -13.26
C LEU A 21 -12.07 6.04 -13.57
N ILE A 22 -10.81 6.09 -14.01
CA ILE A 22 -10.13 7.31 -14.46
C ILE A 22 -9.28 6.95 -15.67
N GLU A 23 -9.25 7.83 -16.66
CA GLU A 23 -8.40 7.70 -17.84
C GLU A 23 -7.75 9.03 -18.22
N GLY A 24 -6.87 9.00 -19.22
CA GLY A 24 -6.28 10.21 -19.80
C GLY A 24 -5.13 10.82 -18.99
N ILE A 25 -4.76 10.25 -17.84
CA ILE A 25 -3.61 10.65 -17.02
C ILE A 25 -2.34 10.55 -17.90
N ALA A 26 -1.53 11.60 -17.92
CA ALA A 26 -0.30 11.58 -18.72
C ALA A 26 0.65 10.51 -18.14
N GLY A 27 1.21 9.68 -19.01
CA GLY A 27 2.18 8.66 -18.63
C GLY A 27 3.37 8.64 -19.57
N ASN A 28 4.50 8.20 -19.06
CA ASN A 28 5.78 8.12 -19.77
C ASN A 28 6.46 6.75 -19.52
N SER A 29 7.75 6.62 -19.85
CA SER A 29 8.52 5.41 -19.54
C SER A 29 9.01 5.39 -18.09
N THR A 30 8.88 6.51 -17.39
CA THR A 30 9.21 6.76 -16.00
C THR A 30 8.32 7.87 -15.45
N HIS A 31 8.23 7.97 -14.13
CA HIS A 31 7.45 8.98 -13.41
C HIS A 31 5.94 8.85 -13.63
N ASP A 32 5.43 7.63 -13.49
CA ASP A 32 3.99 7.36 -13.56
C ASP A 32 3.34 7.27 -12.17
N GLY A 33 4.13 7.07 -11.10
CA GLY A 33 3.60 6.89 -9.75
C GLY A 33 2.84 5.57 -9.60
N SER A 34 1.50 5.63 -9.61
CA SER A 34 0.54 4.50 -9.64
C SER A 34 0.32 3.71 -8.35
N ARG A 35 0.69 4.23 -7.18
CA ARG A 35 0.38 3.57 -5.90
C ARG A 35 -1.06 3.81 -5.50
N LEU A 36 -1.75 2.76 -5.07
CA LEU A 36 -3.14 2.79 -4.61
C LEU A 36 -3.24 2.47 -3.12
N LEU A 37 -4.10 3.19 -2.39
CA LEU A 37 -4.42 2.89 -0.99
C LEU A 37 -5.87 3.24 -0.67
N PHE A 38 -6.61 2.34 -0.04
CA PHE A 38 -7.94 2.65 0.49
C PHE A 38 -7.84 3.31 1.87
N MET A 39 -8.54 4.43 2.03
CA MET A 39 -8.70 5.15 3.30
C MET A 39 -9.80 4.51 4.15
N PRO A 40 -9.83 4.76 5.49
CA PRO A 40 -10.84 4.19 6.38
C PRO A 40 -12.28 4.58 6.04
N ASP A 41 -12.47 5.70 5.33
CA ASP A 41 -13.75 6.22 4.86
C ASP A 41 -14.17 5.66 3.49
N GLY A 42 -13.45 4.65 2.99
CA GLY A 42 -13.73 3.95 1.75
C GLY A 42 -13.29 4.67 0.48
N LYS A 43 -12.62 5.83 0.55
CA LYS A 43 -12.05 6.46 -0.65
C LYS A 43 -10.74 5.82 -1.03
N LEU A 44 -10.46 5.85 -2.32
CA LEU A 44 -9.20 5.40 -2.89
C LEU A 44 -8.27 6.60 -3.09
N MET A 45 -7.06 6.50 -2.55
CA MET A 45 -5.95 7.36 -2.86
C MET A 45 -5.15 6.77 -4.01
N MET A 46 -4.69 7.61 -4.93
CA MET A 46 -3.84 7.20 -6.05
C MET A 46 -2.70 8.21 -6.25
N THR A 47 -1.46 7.76 -6.26
CA THR A 47 -0.33 8.60 -6.66
C THR A 47 -0.22 8.64 -8.18
N THR A 48 0.22 9.78 -8.71
CA THR A 48 0.54 9.97 -10.13
C THR A 48 1.85 10.73 -10.22
N GLY A 49 2.73 10.33 -11.13
CA GLY A 49 3.97 11.08 -11.37
C GLY A 49 3.79 12.19 -12.40
N ASP A 50 4.84 12.98 -12.59
CA ASP A 50 4.87 14.13 -13.50
C ASP A 50 4.94 13.74 -15.00
N ALA A 51 5.11 12.45 -15.29
CA ALA A 51 5.28 11.92 -16.64
C ALA A 51 6.44 12.58 -17.43
N GLN A 52 7.50 13.02 -16.74
CA GLN A 52 8.62 13.82 -17.26
C GLN A 52 8.21 15.23 -17.75
N ASN A 53 7.06 15.73 -17.32
CA ASN A 53 6.61 17.08 -17.64
C ASN A 53 6.42 17.90 -16.37
N GLN A 54 7.46 18.67 -16.04
CA GLN A 54 7.55 19.50 -14.83
C GLN A 54 6.49 20.62 -14.76
N SER A 55 5.78 20.93 -15.85
CA SER A 55 4.68 21.91 -15.80
C SER A 55 3.36 21.34 -15.26
N LEU A 56 3.22 20.01 -15.18
CA LEU A 56 1.99 19.34 -14.75
C LEU A 56 1.76 19.30 -13.23
N PRO A 57 2.80 19.08 -12.38
CA PRO A 57 2.64 18.99 -10.93
C PRO A 57 1.99 20.22 -10.29
N GLN A 58 2.36 21.42 -10.71
CA GLN A 58 1.79 22.68 -10.21
C GLN A 58 0.46 23.07 -10.87
N ASN A 59 0.09 22.45 -11.99
CA ASN A 59 -1.19 22.70 -12.65
C ASN A 59 -2.33 21.96 -11.93
N PRO A 60 -3.30 22.66 -11.31
CA PRO A 60 -4.41 22.02 -10.58
C PRO A 60 -5.43 21.34 -11.51
N GLY A 61 -5.46 21.68 -12.81
CA GLY A 61 -6.31 21.04 -13.82
C GLY A 61 -5.69 19.77 -14.42
N SER A 62 -4.48 19.40 -14.01
CA SER A 62 -3.80 18.17 -14.44
C SER A 62 -3.99 17.06 -13.41
N LEU A 63 -4.07 15.81 -13.88
CA LEU A 63 -4.05 14.63 -13.02
C LEU A 63 -2.65 14.07 -12.79
N SER A 64 -1.61 14.66 -13.39
CA SER A 64 -0.21 14.20 -13.25
C SER A 64 0.53 15.02 -12.19
N GLY A 65 1.41 14.37 -11.44
CA GLY A 65 2.15 14.94 -10.32
C GLY A 65 1.25 15.27 -9.12
N LYS A 66 0.34 14.34 -8.79
CA LYS A 66 -0.73 14.49 -7.78
C LYS A 66 -0.81 13.28 -6.87
N VAL A 67 -1.38 13.49 -5.68
CA VAL A 67 -2.18 12.44 -5.02
C VAL A 67 -3.65 12.73 -5.31
N LEU A 68 -4.35 11.76 -5.87
CA LEU A 68 -5.77 11.80 -6.20
C LEU A 68 -6.59 11.11 -5.10
N ARG A 69 -7.81 11.59 -4.82
CA ARG A 69 -8.80 10.97 -3.93
C ARG A 69 -10.12 10.73 -4.66
N ILE A 70 -10.60 9.50 -4.62
CA ILE A 70 -11.58 8.95 -5.56
C ILE A 70 -12.61 8.11 -4.78
N ASN A 71 -13.89 8.16 -5.12
CA ASN A 71 -14.85 7.18 -4.61
C ASN A 71 -14.57 5.78 -5.21
N ALA A 72 -14.97 4.72 -4.52
CA ALA A 72 -14.74 3.35 -5.00
C ALA A 72 -15.42 3.02 -6.34
N ASP A 73 -16.43 3.81 -6.74
CA ASP A 73 -17.12 3.72 -8.03
C ASP A 73 -16.49 4.60 -9.13
N GLY A 74 -15.40 5.32 -8.82
CA GLY A 74 -14.71 6.23 -9.74
C GLY A 74 -15.22 7.67 -9.74
N THR A 75 -16.31 7.99 -9.03
CA THR A 75 -16.80 9.37 -8.94
C THR A 75 -15.91 10.25 -8.05
N ILE A 76 -16.02 11.57 -8.21
CA ILE A 76 -15.29 12.54 -7.39
C ILE A 76 -15.99 12.67 -6.03
N PRO A 77 -15.28 12.47 -4.90
CA PRO A 77 -15.85 12.71 -3.58
C PRO A 77 -16.30 14.16 -3.41
N ALA A 78 -17.52 14.37 -2.90
CA ALA A 78 -18.07 15.71 -2.69
C ALA A 78 -17.32 16.52 -1.61
N ASP A 79 -16.58 15.84 -0.75
CA ASP A 79 -15.74 16.40 0.31
C ASP A 79 -14.26 16.52 -0.11
N ASN A 80 -13.94 16.41 -1.41
CA ASN A 80 -12.59 16.70 -1.88
C ASN A 80 -12.25 18.20 -1.72
N PRO A 81 -10.96 18.54 -1.63
CA PRO A 81 -10.54 19.91 -1.28
C PRO A 81 -10.90 20.94 -2.34
N THR A 82 -10.98 20.50 -3.61
CA THR A 82 -11.48 21.29 -4.73
C THR A 82 -12.70 20.59 -5.31
N ALA A 83 -13.81 21.33 -5.43
CA ALA A 83 -15.04 20.81 -6.02
C ALA A 83 -14.79 20.32 -7.46
N GLU A 84 -15.42 19.19 -7.81
CA GLU A 84 -15.31 18.59 -9.16
C GLU A 84 -13.88 18.24 -9.59
N SER A 85 -12.96 18.04 -8.63
CA SER A 85 -11.58 17.61 -8.88
C SER A 85 -11.20 16.36 -8.09
N TYR A 86 -10.49 15.44 -8.72
CA TYR A 86 -9.87 14.30 -8.04
C TYR A 86 -8.65 14.70 -7.19
N VAL A 87 -8.08 15.89 -7.41
CA VAL A 87 -6.83 16.31 -6.77
C VAL A 87 -7.02 16.47 -5.26
N TYR A 88 -6.27 15.68 -4.50
CA TYR A 88 -6.19 15.78 -3.04
C TYR A 88 -4.99 16.63 -2.60
N SER A 89 -3.83 16.39 -3.22
CA SER A 89 -2.63 17.22 -3.12
C SER A 89 -1.90 17.30 -4.47
N LEU A 90 -1.04 18.30 -4.62
CA LEU A 90 -0.31 18.59 -5.85
C LEU A 90 1.18 18.87 -5.60
N GLY A 91 1.95 19.03 -6.68
CA GLY A 91 3.38 19.30 -6.57
C GLY A 91 4.22 18.05 -6.32
N HIS A 92 3.83 16.90 -6.89
CA HIS A 92 4.57 15.65 -6.79
C HIS A 92 5.34 15.34 -8.08
N ARG A 93 6.54 14.78 -7.94
CA ARG A 93 7.39 14.26 -9.00
C ARG A 93 7.06 12.82 -9.38
N ASN A 94 7.21 11.89 -8.44
CA ASN A 94 7.03 10.45 -8.69
C ASN A 94 6.87 9.67 -7.39
N ALA A 95 5.75 9.87 -6.69
CA ALA A 95 5.40 9.12 -5.49
C ALA A 95 5.03 7.66 -5.80
N GLN A 96 5.62 6.69 -5.10
CA GLN A 96 5.46 5.24 -5.38
C GLN A 96 5.05 4.40 -4.16
N GLY A 97 4.91 5.02 -2.99
CA GLY A 97 4.40 4.36 -1.79
C GLY A 97 3.40 5.23 -1.06
N LEU A 98 2.44 4.58 -0.41
CA LEU A 98 1.42 5.20 0.44
C LEU A 98 1.17 4.28 1.62
N ALA A 99 1.16 4.83 2.83
CA ALA A 99 0.83 4.08 4.04
C ALA A 99 0.03 4.93 5.02
N LEU A 100 -0.91 4.30 5.72
CA LEU A 100 -1.58 4.92 6.84
C LEU A 100 -0.82 4.65 8.14
N SER A 101 -0.84 5.60 9.06
CA SER A 101 -0.54 5.35 10.47
C SER A 101 -1.42 4.24 11.04
N ALA A 102 -0.99 3.63 12.15
CA ALA A 102 -1.69 2.50 12.75
C ALA A 102 -3.13 2.81 13.18
N ASP A 103 -3.43 4.07 13.52
CA ASP A 103 -4.76 4.57 13.86
C ASP A 103 -5.56 5.05 12.63
N GLY A 104 -4.95 5.06 11.44
CA GLY A 104 -5.59 5.46 10.18
C GLY A 104 -5.74 6.97 9.99
N THR A 105 -5.03 7.81 10.76
CA THR A 105 -5.20 9.26 10.76
C THR A 105 -4.18 10.01 9.89
N ILE A 106 -2.95 9.52 9.78
CA ILE A 106 -1.87 10.14 9.00
C ILE A 106 -1.61 9.32 7.74
N LEU A 107 -1.63 9.98 6.58
CA LEU A 107 -1.25 9.38 5.30
C LEU A 107 0.20 9.74 5.00
N TYR A 108 1.09 8.76 4.96
CA TYR A 108 2.48 8.91 4.53
C TYR A 108 2.63 8.59 3.05
N SER A 109 3.60 9.23 2.40
CA SER A 109 4.00 8.95 1.02
C SER A 109 5.52 8.87 0.91
N SER A 110 6.02 8.03 0.00
CA SER A 110 7.42 7.97 -0.38
C SER A 110 7.61 8.35 -1.85
N GLU A 111 8.63 9.17 -2.11
CA GLU A 111 8.73 9.87 -3.38
C GLU A 111 10.16 9.98 -3.92
N HIS A 112 10.30 9.83 -5.23
CA HIS A 112 11.59 9.97 -5.91
C HIS A 112 11.89 11.43 -6.24
N GLY A 113 13.00 11.95 -5.75
CA GLY A 113 13.52 13.27 -6.07
C GLY A 113 14.34 13.34 -7.37
N PRO A 114 14.72 14.56 -7.80
CA PRO A 114 15.49 14.81 -9.02
C PRO A 114 17.00 14.66 -8.83
N ASP A 115 17.53 13.44 -8.94
CA ASP A 115 18.95 13.10 -8.68
C ASP A 115 19.42 13.32 -7.21
N THR A 116 18.78 14.25 -6.50
CA THR A 116 18.81 14.57 -5.07
C THR A 116 17.41 14.42 -4.47
N ASP A 117 17.30 14.55 -3.14
CA ASP A 117 16.06 14.79 -2.40
C ASP A 117 14.93 13.78 -2.65
N ASP A 118 15.22 12.48 -2.51
CA ASP A 118 14.13 11.52 -2.29
C ASP A 118 13.46 11.79 -0.95
N GLU A 119 12.15 11.56 -0.81
CA GLU A 119 11.37 12.07 0.33
C GLU A 119 10.50 11.02 1.02
N ILE A 120 10.22 11.28 2.30
CA ILE A 120 8.98 10.82 2.96
C ILE A 120 8.13 12.05 3.31
N ASN A 121 6.87 12.02 2.91
CA ASN A 121 5.91 13.10 3.08
C ASN A 121 4.74 12.67 3.97
N ILE A 122 4.17 13.60 4.73
CA ILE A 122 2.79 13.47 5.24
C ILE A 122 1.87 14.15 4.24
N ILE A 123 0.94 13.38 3.66
CA ILE A 123 -0.03 13.84 2.67
C ILE A 123 -1.25 14.47 3.36
N GLU A 124 -1.46 15.74 3.11
CA GLU A 124 -2.57 16.54 3.64
C GLU A 124 -3.43 17.10 2.49
N ALA A 125 -4.72 17.25 2.75
CA ALA A 125 -5.66 17.86 1.83
C ALA A 125 -5.24 19.29 1.45
N ASN A 126 -5.32 19.64 0.17
CA ASN A 126 -5.04 20.99 -0.36
C ASN A 126 -3.62 21.50 -0.09
N ARG A 127 -2.64 20.60 0.08
CA ARG A 127 -1.22 20.97 0.18
C ARG A 127 -0.49 20.82 -1.14
N ASN A 128 0.55 21.64 -1.27
CA ASN A 128 1.52 21.60 -2.35
C ASN A 128 2.81 20.95 -1.83
N TYR A 129 3.43 20.06 -2.60
CA TYR A 129 4.69 19.39 -2.25
C TYR A 129 5.88 19.94 -3.04
N GLY A 130 5.69 21.10 -3.65
CA GLY A 130 6.79 21.95 -4.10
C GLY A 130 7.35 21.63 -5.48
N TRP A 131 7.34 20.36 -5.93
CA TRP A 131 7.94 20.01 -7.22
C TRP A 131 7.25 20.74 -8.40
N PRO A 132 7.99 21.32 -9.37
CA PRO A 132 9.45 21.27 -9.53
C PRO A 132 10.23 22.43 -8.88
N ASP A 133 9.52 23.41 -8.35
CA ASP A 133 10.07 24.68 -7.88
C ASP A 133 10.82 24.54 -6.54
N VAL A 134 10.45 23.54 -5.73
CA VAL A 134 11.13 23.15 -4.48
C VAL A 134 11.46 21.66 -4.53
N LYS A 135 12.63 21.29 -4.01
CA LYS A 135 13.12 19.90 -3.94
C LYS A 135 13.47 19.57 -2.49
N GLY A 136 12.74 18.67 -1.84
CA GLY A 136 12.94 18.42 -0.42
C GLY A 136 12.50 19.61 0.43
N PHE A 137 13.44 20.16 1.20
CA PHE A 137 13.21 21.29 2.11
C PHE A 137 13.30 22.65 1.39
N CYS A 138 12.70 23.68 1.98
CA CYS A 138 12.74 25.05 1.48
C CYS A 138 14.09 25.69 1.87
N ASP A 139 15.17 25.27 1.23
CA ASP A 139 16.55 25.58 1.66
C ASP A 139 17.09 26.90 1.09
N THR A 140 16.64 27.30 -0.11
CA THR A 140 17.07 28.54 -0.78
C THR A 140 16.09 29.70 -0.57
N PRO A 141 16.52 30.97 -0.69
CA PRO A 141 15.61 32.11 -0.61
C PRO A 141 14.45 32.04 -1.62
N GLU A 142 14.72 31.55 -2.84
CA GLU A 142 13.71 31.38 -3.88
C GLU A 142 12.69 30.28 -3.49
N GLU A 143 13.16 29.16 -2.95
CA GLU A 143 12.28 28.08 -2.45
C GLU A 143 11.47 28.53 -1.24
N GLN A 144 12.07 29.27 -0.30
CA GLN A 144 11.37 29.81 0.87
C GLN A 144 10.23 30.74 0.44
N GLN A 145 10.49 31.64 -0.50
CA GLN A 145 9.45 32.50 -1.07
C GLN A 145 8.34 31.67 -1.72
N PHE A 146 8.69 30.69 -2.56
CA PHE A 146 7.71 29.82 -3.20
C PHE A 146 6.89 29.04 -2.15
N CYS A 147 7.54 28.52 -1.11
CA CYS A 147 6.89 27.76 -0.05
C CYS A 147 5.84 28.58 0.70
N GLU A 148 6.16 29.84 1.01
CA GLU A 148 5.24 30.79 1.64
C GLU A 148 4.06 31.14 0.72
N GLU A 149 4.32 31.39 -0.56
CA GLU A 149 3.29 31.80 -1.54
C GLU A 149 2.35 30.66 -1.94
N HIS A 150 2.83 29.42 -1.95
CA HIS A 150 2.13 28.27 -2.51
C HIS A 150 1.70 27.21 -1.49
N ASN A 151 1.74 27.53 -0.18
CA ASN A 151 1.31 26.65 0.90
C ASN A 151 2.02 25.28 0.87
N VAL A 152 3.33 25.31 0.62
CA VAL A 152 4.13 24.09 0.49
C VAL A 152 4.21 23.36 1.83
N LYS A 153 4.15 22.03 1.79
CA LYS A 153 4.43 21.14 2.91
C LYS A 153 5.78 20.49 2.67
N GLU A 154 6.73 20.75 3.55
CA GLU A 154 8.04 20.11 3.53
C GLU A 154 7.96 18.62 3.94
N PRO A 155 8.91 17.79 3.47
CA PRO A 155 8.97 16.39 3.82
C PRO A 155 9.33 16.17 5.30
N LEU A 156 9.03 14.98 5.82
CA LEU A 156 9.54 14.54 7.13
C LEU A 156 11.05 14.30 7.10
N ILE A 157 11.56 13.88 5.94
CA ILE A 157 12.96 13.62 5.69
C ILE A 157 13.22 13.59 4.19
N ASN A 158 14.42 13.99 3.78
CA ASN A 158 14.93 13.80 2.44
C ASN A 158 16.27 13.02 2.43
N TRP A 159 16.65 12.49 1.26
CA TRP A 159 17.95 11.86 1.05
C TRP A 159 18.63 12.37 -0.22
N THR A 160 19.88 12.83 -0.04
CA THR A 160 20.79 13.22 -1.12
C THR A 160 22.14 12.49 -0.93
N PRO A 161 22.64 11.75 -1.95
CA PRO A 161 22.04 11.48 -3.25
C PRO A 161 20.82 10.54 -3.17
N THR A 162 20.06 10.46 -4.26
CA THR A 162 18.88 9.58 -4.36
C THR A 162 19.18 8.12 -3.98
N ILE A 163 18.30 7.56 -3.16
CA ILE A 163 18.20 6.18 -2.68
C ILE A 163 17.14 5.35 -3.44
N ALA A 164 16.29 6.03 -4.21
CA ALA A 164 15.14 5.58 -4.97
C ALA A 164 14.13 4.79 -4.12
N PRO A 165 13.35 5.46 -3.26
CA PRO A 165 12.33 4.83 -2.44
C PRO A 165 11.21 4.24 -3.29
N SER A 166 10.55 3.20 -2.83
CA SER A 166 9.41 2.61 -3.54
C SER A 166 8.22 2.54 -2.61
N ASP A 167 7.74 1.35 -2.24
CA ASP A 167 6.60 1.25 -1.35
C ASP A 167 6.98 1.36 0.13
N ILE A 168 6.00 1.77 0.93
CA ILE A 168 6.07 1.92 2.38
C ILE A 168 4.90 1.22 3.09
N VAL A 169 5.13 0.78 4.33
CA VAL A 169 4.07 0.38 5.27
C VAL A 169 4.39 0.90 6.66
N VAL A 170 3.37 1.20 7.47
CA VAL A 170 3.55 1.36 8.92
C VAL A 170 3.33 -0.01 9.56
N TYR A 171 4.36 -0.54 10.23
CA TYR A 171 4.29 -1.88 10.80
C TYR A 171 3.64 -1.85 12.18
N ALA A 172 2.32 -2.10 12.23
CA ALA A 172 1.53 -2.06 13.46
C ALA A 172 1.51 -3.38 14.25
N SER A 173 2.12 -4.46 13.73
CA SER A 173 2.12 -5.77 14.39
C SER A 173 3.20 -5.88 15.47
N ASN A 174 2.95 -6.71 16.46
CA ASN A 174 3.90 -7.04 17.53
C ASN A 174 4.78 -8.25 17.17
N ALA A 175 4.57 -8.86 15.99
CA ALA A 175 5.20 -10.12 15.63
C ALA A 175 6.72 -9.97 15.38
N ILE A 176 7.15 -8.80 14.91
CA ILE A 176 8.56 -8.42 14.75
C ILE A 176 8.78 -7.13 15.57
N PRO A 177 9.10 -7.24 16.89
CA PRO A 177 9.10 -6.12 17.81
C PRO A 177 10.01 -4.96 17.40
N GLU A 178 11.14 -5.26 16.76
CA GLU A 178 12.09 -4.24 16.28
C GLU A 178 11.52 -3.34 15.19
N TRP A 179 10.40 -3.71 14.55
CA TRP A 179 9.73 -2.93 13.51
C TRP A 179 8.43 -2.29 13.98
N GLN A 180 7.95 -2.63 15.18
CA GLN A 180 6.68 -2.12 15.70
C GLN A 180 6.64 -0.58 15.70
N GLY A 181 5.61 -0.01 15.07
CA GLY A 181 5.37 1.43 14.97
C GLY A 181 6.30 2.18 14.01
N LYS A 182 7.14 1.48 13.23
CA LYS A 182 8.05 2.10 12.26
C LYS A 182 7.43 2.13 10.86
N ILE A 183 7.85 3.11 10.06
CA ILE A 183 7.67 3.03 8.60
C ILE A 183 8.75 2.09 8.07
N LEU A 184 8.34 1.05 7.36
CA LEU A 184 9.24 0.18 6.61
C LEU A 184 9.23 0.61 5.14
N LEU A 185 10.39 0.95 4.62
CA LEU A 185 10.58 1.55 3.30
C LEU A 185 11.47 0.65 2.42
N THR A 186 10.95 0.28 1.25
CA THR A 186 11.70 -0.48 0.25
C THR A 186 12.52 0.43 -0.65
N LEU A 187 13.79 0.08 -0.89
CA LEU A 187 14.68 0.87 -1.74
C LEU A 187 15.09 0.13 -3.01
N LEU A 188 14.97 0.85 -4.13
CA LEU A 188 15.31 0.36 -5.45
C LEU A 188 16.80 0.54 -5.74
N LYS A 189 17.34 1.76 -5.69
CA LYS A 189 18.74 2.04 -6.05
C LYS A 189 19.69 1.57 -4.96
N ASN A 190 19.31 1.82 -3.70
CA ASN A 190 20.11 1.45 -2.53
C ASN A 190 19.89 0.03 -2.01
N LYS A 191 18.99 -0.76 -2.63
CA LYS A 191 18.89 -2.23 -2.50
C LYS A 191 18.85 -2.75 -1.05
N ARG A 192 18.02 -2.12 -0.22
CA ARG A 192 17.89 -2.43 1.21
C ARG A 192 16.49 -2.07 1.71
N LEU A 193 16.15 -2.57 2.90
CA LEU A 193 14.96 -2.14 3.64
C LEU A 193 15.40 -1.10 4.68
N LEU A 194 14.70 0.02 4.76
CA LEU A 194 14.86 0.99 5.85
C LEU A 194 13.70 0.86 6.83
N ALA A 195 13.99 0.94 8.12
CA ALA A 195 13.01 1.12 9.17
C ALA A 195 13.17 2.51 9.78
N LEU A 196 12.15 3.36 9.62
CA LEU A 196 12.13 4.75 10.06
C LEU A 196 11.29 4.83 11.35
N THR A 197 11.92 5.26 12.42
CA THR A 197 11.27 5.42 13.72
C THR A 197 10.54 6.74 13.75
N LEU A 198 9.22 6.69 13.94
CA LEU A 198 8.38 7.87 14.09
C LEU A 198 8.47 8.45 15.51
N SER A 199 8.29 9.76 15.66
CA SER A 199 7.97 10.37 16.95
C SER A 199 6.62 9.87 17.47
N PRO A 200 6.32 10.01 18.78
CA PRO A 200 5.06 9.55 19.35
C PRO A 200 3.79 10.11 18.68
N ASP A 201 3.86 11.32 18.12
CA ASP A 201 2.77 11.96 17.38
C ASP A 201 2.76 11.63 15.88
N GLY A 202 3.73 10.87 15.39
CA GLY A 202 3.85 10.51 13.97
C GLY A 202 4.31 11.63 13.05
N GLN A 203 4.68 12.80 13.60
CA GLN A 203 4.97 14.03 12.84
C GLN A 203 6.44 14.24 12.48
N SER A 204 7.34 13.34 12.90
CA SER A 204 8.77 13.41 12.58
C SER A 204 9.41 12.03 12.57
N ILE A 205 10.56 11.91 11.88
CA ILE A 205 11.40 10.71 11.90
C ILE A 205 12.57 10.96 12.84
N THR A 206 12.68 10.14 13.88
CA THR A 206 13.68 10.29 14.96
C THR A 206 14.91 9.41 14.76
N HIS A 207 14.78 8.32 14.01
CA HIS A 207 15.87 7.37 13.78
C HIS A 207 15.65 6.54 12.52
N GLN A 208 16.74 6.10 11.89
CA GLN A 208 16.72 5.23 10.71
C GLN A 208 17.61 4.02 10.94
N GLN A 209 17.10 2.83 10.64
CA GLN A 209 17.85 1.58 10.72
C GLN A 209 17.80 0.86 9.36
N GLU A 210 18.94 0.37 8.91
CA GLU A 210 19.04 -0.37 7.64
C GLU A 210 19.03 -1.88 7.87
N TYR A 211 18.39 -2.61 6.95
CA TYR A 211 18.34 -4.06 6.92
C TYR A 211 18.57 -4.63 5.52
N PHE A 212 19.14 -5.83 5.47
CA PHE A 212 19.24 -6.66 4.25
C PHE A 212 19.97 -6.01 3.07
N THR A 213 20.96 -5.16 3.35
CA THR A 213 21.69 -4.41 2.33
C THR A 213 22.31 -5.33 1.27
N ASN A 214 21.85 -5.20 0.02
CA ASN A 214 22.21 -5.99 -1.16
C ASN A 214 21.84 -7.48 -1.14
N TRP A 215 20.99 -7.95 -0.21
CA TRP A 215 20.68 -9.38 -0.12
C TRP A 215 19.90 -9.91 -1.33
N TRP A 216 18.94 -9.13 -1.83
CA TRP A 216 18.06 -9.54 -2.94
C TRP A 216 18.03 -8.55 -4.11
N GLY A 217 18.93 -7.57 -4.10
CA GLY A 217 18.92 -6.47 -5.06
C GLY A 217 17.85 -5.43 -4.75
N ARG A 218 17.21 -4.91 -5.79
CA ARG A 218 16.25 -3.80 -5.72
C ARG A 218 14.95 -4.27 -5.08
N LEU A 219 14.40 -3.53 -4.11
CA LEU A 219 13.11 -3.83 -3.49
C LEU A 219 12.06 -2.85 -3.99
N ARG A 220 10.88 -3.35 -4.37
CA ARG A 220 9.79 -2.59 -5.01
C ARG A 220 8.60 -2.40 -4.09
N ASP A 221 8.18 -3.46 -3.43
CA ASP A 221 6.88 -3.53 -2.78
C ASP A 221 7.03 -4.19 -1.42
N ILE A 222 6.20 -3.77 -0.47
CA ILE A 222 6.16 -4.33 0.87
C ILE A 222 4.71 -4.51 1.31
N ALA A 223 4.37 -5.70 1.80
CA ALA A 223 3.06 -5.99 2.34
C ALA A 223 3.18 -6.71 3.68
N VAL A 224 2.28 -6.39 4.61
CA VAL A 224 2.20 -7.06 5.91
C VAL A 224 1.08 -8.10 5.86
N GLY A 225 1.42 -9.34 6.20
CA GLY A 225 0.48 -10.44 6.35
C GLY A 225 -0.28 -10.39 7.67
N PRO A 226 -1.37 -11.16 7.80
CA PRO A 226 -2.23 -11.14 8.97
C PRO A 226 -1.56 -11.61 10.26
N GLN A 227 -0.47 -12.38 10.18
CA GLN A 227 0.31 -12.82 11.36
C GLN A 227 1.51 -11.91 11.62
N GLY A 228 1.59 -10.76 10.95
CA GLY A 228 2.72 -9.85 11.03
C GLY A 228 3.95 -10.29 10.25
N GLU A 229 3.87 -11.35 9.43
CA GLU A 229 4.92 -11.59 8.45
C GLU A 229 4.98 -10.46 7.42
N ILE A 230 6.13 -10.28 6.79
CA ILE A 230 6.31 -9.30 5.72
C ILE A 230 6.61 -10.00 4.42
N TYR A 231 6.05 -9.47 3.33
CA TYR A 231 6.33 -9.88 1.96
C TYR A 231 7.03 -8.73 1.25
N LEU A 232 8.21 -8.99 0.67
CA LEU A 232 8.96 -8.02 -0.12
C LEU A 232 9.01 -8.46 -1.58
N ALA A 233 8.60 -7.60 -2.50
CA ALA A 233 8.78 -7.84 -3.92
C ALA A 233 10.14 -7.32 -4.40
N THR A 234 10.89 -8.16 -5.11
CA THR A 234 12.18 -7.77 -5.70
C THR A 234 12.01 -7.23 -7.12
N ASN A 235 12.96 -6.39 -7.55
CA ASN A 235 13.00 -5.79 -8.88
C ASN A 235 14.38 -5.93 -9.54
N GLY A 236 15.01 -7.10 -9.36
CA GLY A 236 16.26 -7.45 -10.02
C GLY A 236 17.47 -6.70 -9.46
N GLN A 237 18.57 -6.68 -10.21
CA GLN A 237 19.84 -6.09 -9.76
C GLN A 237 20.13 -4.70 -10.33
N SER A 238 19.47 -4.31 -11.43
CA SER A 238 19.72 -3.07 -12.15
C SER A 238 18.42 -2.42 -12.60
N TRP A 239 18.49 -1.13 -12.96
CA TRP A 239 17.36 -0.42 -13.56
C TRP A 239 17.13 -0.90 -15.00
N SER A 240 15.86 -1.15 -15.32
CA SER A 240 15.34 -2.04 -16.37
C SER A 240 15.81 -3.49 -16.20
N ASN A 241 14.84 -4.39 -16.07
CA ASN A 241 15.07 -5.81 -16.16
C ASN A 241 14.07 -6.36 -17.18
N THR A 242 14.58 -6.73 -18.33
CA THR A 242 13.79 -7.24 -19.46
C THR A 242 13.63 -8.76 -19.40
N GLN A 243 14.22 -9.42 -18.39
CA GLN A 243 14.10 -10.85 -18.20
C GLN A 243 12.86 -11.14 -17.34
N PRO A 244 11.80 -11.75 -17.90
CA PRO A 244 10.65 -12.14 -17.11
C PRO A 244 11.05 -13.22 -16.08
N PHE A 245 10.30 -13.31 -14.97
CA PHE A 245 10.46 -14.34 -13.92
C PHE A 245 11.78 -14.34 -13.13
N THR A 246 12.60 -13.29 -13.22
CA THR A 246 13.79 -13.12 -12.38
C THR A 246 13.52 -12.39 -11.06
N HIS A 247 12.24 -12.18 -10.74
CA HIS A 247 11.78 -11.46 -9.55
C HIS A 247 11.17 -12.45 -8.56
N SER A 248 11.27 -12.13 -7.28
CA SER A 248 10.83 -13.00 -6.19
C SER A 248 9.98 -12.22 -5.20
N ILE A 249 9.11 -12.94 -4.51
CA ILE A 249 8.52 -12.46 -3.26
C ILE A 249 9.28 -13.11 -2.11
N ILE A 250 9.90 -12.30 -1.26
CA ILE A 250 10.59 -12.74 -0.06
C ILE A 250 9.62 -12.65 1.10
N LYS A 251 9.39 -13.77 1.80
CA LYS A 251 8.60 -13.81 3.04
C LYS A 251 9.56 -13.74 4.22
N LEU A 252 9.40 -12.74 5.07
CA LEU A 252 10.07 -12.60 6.36
C LEU A 252 9.06 -12.91 7.46
N THR A 253 9.35 -13.91 8.27
CA THR A 253 8.51 -14.29 9.40
C THR A 253 9.22 -14.01 10.71
N PRO A 254 8.47 -13.71 11.79
CA PRO A 254 9.00 -13.83 13.14
C PRO A 254 9.69 -15.18 13.31
N GLN A 255 10.85 -15.19 13.95
CA GLN A 255 11.49 -16.45 14.29
C GLN A 255 10.65 -17.11 15.40
N ASN A 256 9.75 -18.02 15.02
CA ASN A 256 9.19 -18.94 16.00
C ASN A 256 10.35 -19.79 16.51
N SER A 257 10.56 -19.78 17.82
CA SER A 257 11.40 -20.75 18.53
C SER A 257 10.81 -22.17 18.43
N SER A 258 10.47 -22.68 17.24
CA SER A 258 10.20 -24.11 16.96
C SER A 258 9.88 -24.39 15.47
N SER A 259 10.77 -25.19 14.87
CA SER A 259 10.58 -26.15 13.75
C SER A 259 10.00 -25.70 12.41
N GLY A 260 10.80 -25.94 11.36
CA GLY A 260 10.45 -25.72 9.97
C GLY A 260 9.29 -26.58 9.43
N GLN A 261 8.61 -26.02 8.43
CA GLN A 261 7.70 -26.72 7.54
C GLN A 261 7.99 -26.21 6.12
N ASN A 262 8.34 -27.14 5.21
CA ASN A 262 8.45 -26.88 3.78
C ASN A 262 7.05 -26.59 3.24
N LEU A 263 6.82 -25.38 2.72
CA LEU A 263 5.56 -25.02 2.06
C LEU A 263 5.47 -25.70 0.68
N ARG A 264 4.94 -26.92 0.62
CA ARG A 264 4.30 -27.43 -0.61
C ARG A 264 2.90 -26.83 -0.70
N ALA A 265 2.53 -26.33 -1.89
CA ALA A 265 1.17 -25.90 -2.19
C ALA A 265 0.19 -27.06 -1.93
N THR A 266 -0.38 -27.06 -0.73
CA THR A 266 -1.38 -28.02 -0.28
C THR A 266 -2.74 -27.50 -0.72
N GLN A 267 -3.59 -28.43 -1.17
CA GLN A 267 -5.01 -28.18 -1.36
C GLN A 267 -5.54 -27.45 -0.12
N LYS A 268 -6.23 -26.31 -0.31
CA LYS A 268 -6.68 -25.52 0.84
C LYS A 268 -7.67 -26.38 1.66
N PRO A 269 -7.45 -26.57 2.97
CA PRO A 269 -8.26 -27.48 3.80
C PRO A 269 -9.67 -26.95 4.09
N PHE A 270 -10.06 -25.83 3.46
CA PHE A 270 -11.40 -25.26 3.52
C PHE A 270 -11.68 -24.39 2.28
N SER A 271 -12.95 -24.06 2.06
CA SER A 271 -13.42 -23.14 1.03
C SER A 271 -14.56 -22.25 1.57
N LEU A 272 -14.71 -21.06 0.96
CA LEU A 272 -15.83 -20.17 1.23
C LEU A 272 -16.69 -20.00 0.00
N ARG A 273 -18.00 -19.90 0.21
CA ARG A 273 -18.98 -19.63 -0.85
C ARG A 273 -19.98 -18.59 -0.37
N SER A 274 -20.30 -17.63 -1.21
CA SER A 274 -21.46 -16.76 -0.98
C SER A 274 -22.66 -17.33 -1.73
N ILE A 275 -23.73 -17.66 -1.02
CA ILE A 275 -24.97 -18.20 -1.59
C ILE A 275 -26.16 -17.46 -1.01
N SER A 276 -26.88 -16.72 -1.86
CA SER A 276 -28.12 -16.00 -1.51
C SER A 276 -27.96 -15.07 -0.29
N GLY A 277 -26.92 -14.23 -0.27
CA GLY A 277 -26.66 -13.29 0.83
C GLY A 277 -26.13 -13.95 2.11
N ASN A 278 -25.57 -15.17 2.02
CA ASN A 278 -25.00 -15.88 3.16
C ASN A 278 -23.59 -16.40 2.84
N LEU A 279 -22.68 -16.24 3.79
CA LEU A 279 -21.33 -16.80 3.71
C LEU A 279 -21.34 -18.23 4.27
N TRP A 280 -20.91 -19.20 3.46
CA TRP A 280 -20.78 -20.60 3.83
C TRP A 280 -19.32 -20.99 3.88
N LEU A 281 -18.92 -21.65 4.97
CA LEU A 281 -17.62 -22.27 5.16
C LEU A 281 -17.76 -23.78 5.01
N ASP A 282 -17.06 -24.36 4.04
CA ASP A 282 -16.84 -25.80 3.96
C ASP A 282 -15.41 -26.10 4.41
N ALA A 283 -15.25 -26.89 5.47
CA ALA A 283 -13.96 -27.20 6.08
C ALA A 283 -13.73 -28.72 6.18
N GLU A 284 -12.47 -29.13 6.05
CA GLU A 284 -12.05 -30.48 6.40
C GLU A 284 -12.26 -30.77 7.89
N THR A 285 -12.47 -32.04 8.22
CA THR A 285 -12.68 -32.49 9.61
C THR A 285 -11.51 -32.12 10.54
N SER A 286 -10.30 -32.00 9.97
CA SER A 286 -9.09 -31.58 10.68
C SER A 286 -9.15 -30.15 11.23
N LEU A 287 -10.07 -29.32 10.73
CA LEU A 287 -10.26 -27.93 11.12
C LEU A 287 -11.41 -27.72 12.12
N LEU A 288 -12.12 -28.78 12.54
CA LEU A 288 -13.12 -28.64 13.60
C LEU A 288 -12.47 -28.10 14.87
N ASP A 289 -13.22 -27.29 15.60
CA ASP A 289 -12.81 -26.57 16.82
C ASP A 289 -11.71 -25.51 16.61
N SER A 290 -11.27 -25.28 15.36
CA SER A 290 -10.33 -24.21 15.04
C SER A 290 -11.03 -22.85 15.07
N SER A 291 -10.28 -21.81 15.46
CA SER A 291 -10.76 -20.44 15.39
C SER A 291 -10.67 -19.89 13.97
N TRP A 292 -11.62 -19.07 13.56
CA TRP A 292 -11.58 -18.33 12.31
C TRP A 292 -11.77 -16.84 12.53
N HIS A 293 -11.23 -16.04 11.61
CA HIS A 293 -11.30 -14.58 11.62
C HIS A 293 -11.57 -14.08 10.20
N ILE A 294 -12.34 -13.00 10.08
CA ILE A 294 -12.53 -12.25 8.85
C ILE A 294 -11.88 -10.88 9.04
N TYR A 295 -11.09 -10.46 8.06
CA TYR A 295 -10.44 -9.16 8.02
C TYR A 295 -10.90 -8.38 6.79
N ASP A 296 -11.01 -7.06 6.92
CA ASP A 296 -11.19 -6.19 5.76
C ASP A 296 -9.85 -5.95 5.02
N MET A 297 -9.90 -5.16 3.94
CA MET A 297 -8.71 -4.80 3.14
C MET A 297 -7.66 -4.00 3.91
N ALA A 298 -8.02 -3.37 5.03
CA ALA A 298 -7.09 -2.67 5.91
C ALA A 298 -6.51 -3.59 6.99
N GLY A 299 -6.83 -4.89 6.97
CA GLY A 299 -6.38 -5.87 7.96
C GLY A 299 -7.11 -5.79 9.30
N ARG A 300 -8.20 -5.01 9.40
CA ARG A 300 -9.00 -4.91 10.62
C ARG A 300 -9.89 -6.14 10.74
N ALA A 301 -9.92 -6.76 11.91
CA ALA A 301 -10.83 -7.87 12.18
C ALA A 301 -12.28 -7.37 12.17
N VAL A 302 -13.11 -7.96 11.31
CA VAL A 302 -14.53 -7.61 11.15
C VAL A 302 -15.47 -8.69 11.70
N ASP A 303 -15.01 -9.94 11.82
CA ASP A 303 -15.77 -11.03 12.43
C ASP A 303 -14.84 -12.16 12.89
N SER A 304 -15.28 -13.00 13.82
CA SER A 304 -14.53 -14.19 14.26
C SER A 304 -15.44 -15.25 14.89
N GLY A 305 -14.94 -16.48 14.97
CA GLY A 305 -15.67 -17.58 15.60
C GLY A 305 -14.91 -18.89 15.60
N THR A 306 -15.65 -19.99 15.78
CA THR A 306 -15.11 -21.35 15.82
C THR A 306 -15.77 -22.20 14.75
N ILE A 307 -14.99 -23.09 14.12
CA ILE A 307 -15.51 -24.06 13.14
C ILE A 307 -16.17 -25.21 13.90
N THR A 308 -17.50 -25.24 13.93
CA THR A 308 -18.27 -26.24 14.69
C THR A 308 -18.80 -27.39 13.82
N ALA A 309 -18.76 -27.23 12.49
CA ALA A 309 -19.21 -28.24 11.54
C ALA A 309 -18.39 -28.15 10.24
N ARG A 310 -18.35 -29.27 9.51
CA ARG A 310 -17.69 -29.35 8.18
C ARG A 310 -18.33 -28.44 7.14
N SER A 311 -19.59 -28.06 7.33
CA SER A 311 -20.25 -27.03 6.55
C SER A 311 -21.07 -26.19 7.51
N MET A 312 -20.79 -24.89 7.59
CA MET A 312 -21.51 -23.99 8.47
C MET A 312 -21.76 -22.64 7.80
N LYS A 313 -22.89 -22.04 8.17
CA LYS A 313 -23.24 -20.68 7.79
C LYS A 313 -22.57 -19.70 8.75
N ILE A 314 -21.91 -18.69 8.20
CA ILE A 314 -21.39 -17.53 8.92
C ILE A 314 -22.36 -16.36 8.65
N PRO A 315 -23.05 -15.84 9.69
CA PRO A 315 -23.89 -14.65 9.56
C PRO A 315 -23.02 -13.41 9.32
N PHE A 316 -22.69 -13.11 8.07
CA PHE A 316 -21.78 -12.03 7.73
C PHE A 316 -22.54 -10.79 7.23
N ASN A 317 -22.76 -9.80 8.12
CA ASN A 317 -23.49 -8.57 7.79
C ASN A 317 -22.53 -7.37 7.67
N SER A 318 -21.62 -7.44 6.70
CA SER A 318 -20.69 -6.34 6.41
C SER A 318 -21.07 -5.59 5.13
N VAL A 319 -20.47 -4.40 4.95
CA VAL A 319 -20.58 -3.63 3.69
C VAL A 319 -20.05 -4.44 2.51
N PRO A 320 -20.55 -4.22 1.27
CA PRO A 320 -19.98 -4.85 0.09
C PRO A 320 -18.49 -4.54 -0.04
N GLY A 321 -17.64 -5.54 -0.29
CA GLY A 321 -16.20 -5.33 -0.27
C GLY A 321 -15.38 -6.60 -0.46
N ILE A 322 -14.07 -6.45 -0.31
CA ILE A 322 -13.11 -7.56 -0.31
C ILE A 322 -12.71 -7.85 1.13
N TYR A 323 -12.71 -9.14 1.47
CA TYR A 323 -12.39 -9.63 2.80
C TYR A 323 -11.39 -10.79 2.73
N PHE A 324 -10.67 -10.98 3.82
CA PHE A 324 -9.76 -12.10 4.03
C PHE A 324 -10.28 -12.96 5.17
N PHE A 325 -10.54 -14.23 4.89
CA PHE A 325 -10.91 -15.20 5.91
C PHE A 325 -9.68 -16.04 6.25
N ASN A 326 -9.41 -16.17 7.54
CA ASN A 326 -8.28 -16.91 8.09
C ASN A 326 -8.81 -17.96 9.07
N VAL A 327 -8.30 -19.19 8.98
CA VAL A 327 -8.48 -20.22 10.01
C VAL A 327 -7.15 -20.40 10.75
N ASN A 328 -7.17 -20.21 12.07
CA ASN A 328 -6.05 -20.51 12.95
C ASN A 328 -6.27 -21.89 13.58
N ASN A 329 -5.53 -22.89 13.10
CA ASN A 329 -5.46 -24.23 13.69
C ASN A 329 -4.03 -24.48 14.22
N THR A 330 -3.92 -24.84 15.50
CA THR A 330 -2.63 -25.08 16.17
C THR A 330 -1.94 -26.37 15.72
N ASN A 331 -2.64 -27.28 15.05
CA ASN A 331 -2.18 -28.65 14.81
C ASN A 331 -1.88 -28.99 13.34
N SER A 332 -2.42 -28.25 12.37
CA SER A 332 -2.34 -28.62 10.94
C SER A 332 -1.89 -27.50 9.99
N GLY A 333 -1.56 -26.33 10.52
CA GLY A 333 -1.27 -25.15 9.70
C GLY A 333 -2.56 -24.52 9.21
N GLY A 334 -2.86 -23.32 9.73
CA GLY A 334 -3.96 -22.50 9.26
C GLY A 334 -3.85 -22.11 7.79
N GLY A 335 -4.91 -21.49 7.26
CA GLY A 335 -4.94 -21.03 5.88
C GLY A 335 -5.76 -19.75 5.72
N ALA A 336 -5.44 -18.97 4.69
CA ALA A 336 -6.16 -17.76 4.35
C ALA A 336 -6.76 -17.84 2.93
N VAL A 337 -7.97 -17.32 2.79
CA VAL A 337 -8.66 -17.15 1.50
C VAL A 337 -9.21 -15.74 1.40
N LYS A 338 -9.08 -15.15 0.22
CA LYS A 338 -9.73 -13.89 -0.14
C LYS A 338 -11.12 -14.22 -0.66
N PHE A 339 -12.14 -13.46 -0.24
CA PHE A 339 -13.48 -13.54 -0.82
C PHE A 339 -14.07 -12.14 -1.04
N SER A 340 -14.93 -12.02 -2.05
CA SER A 340 -15.76 -10.83 -2.26
C SER A 340 -17.09 -11.03 -1.55
N TRP A 341 -17.54 -10.00 -0.84
CA TRP A 341 -18.85 -9.98 -0.18
C TRP A 341 -19.80 -9.03 -0.90
N ARG A 342 -21.00 -9.54 -1.18
CA ARG A 342 -22.15 -8.80 -1.71
C ARG A 342 -23.40 -9.38 -1.03
N PRO A 343 -24.05 -8.63 -0.12
CA PRO A 343 -25.25 -9.08 0.59
C PRO A 343 -26.40 -9.45 -0.35
#